data_AF-A0A653K3D2-F1
#
_entry.id   AF-A0A653K3D2-F1
#
_cell.length_a   1.000
_cell.length_b   1.000
_cell.length_c   1.000
_cell.angle_alpha   90.00
_cell.angle_beta   90.00
_cell.angle_gamma   90.00
#
_symmetry.space_group_name_H-M   'P 1'
#
loop_
_entity.id
_entity.type
_entity.pdbx_description
1 polymer ?
#
loop_
_entity_poly.entity_id
_entity_poly.type
_entity_poly.pdbx_seq_one_letter_code
_entity_poly.pdbx_strand_id
1 'polypeptide(L)'
;MPCFGGAFLLEHAMEILMALGQVVLAMFLIALGLGLFILIVLLYSFITGSSVDPDDNGLLKTKAQKEKWRQEKLSKHKIEL
;
A
#
# COMPACT_ATOMS: atom_id res chain seq x y z
N MET A 1 -53.85 -15.90 21.28
CA MET A 1 -54.08 -15.26 19.95
C MET A 1 -52.75 -14.72 19.43
N PRO A 2 -52.42 -14.93 18.15
CA PRO A 2 -51.04 -14.92 17.69
C PRO A 2 -50.62 -13.53 17.18
N CYS A 3 -50.00 -12.73 18.03
CA CYS A 3 -49.21 -11.56 17.58
C CYS A 3 -47.71 -11.91 17.42
N PHE A 4 -47.32 -13.15 17.73
CA PHE A 4 -45.93 -13.59 17.83
C PHE A 4 -45.21 -13.76 16.48
N GLY A 5 -45.93 -14.00 15.38
CA GLY A 5 -45.31 -14.30 14.08
C GLY A 5 -44.69 -13.09 13.38
N GLY A 6 -45.32 -11.91 13.49
CA GLY A 6 -44.85 -10.69 12.80
C GLY A 6 -43.60 -10.08 13.44
N ALA A 7 -43.55 -10.02 14.78
CA ALA A 7 -42.39 -9.51 15.51
C ALA A 7 -41.15 -10.42 15.33
N PHE A 8 -41.36 -11.73 15.37
CA PHE A 8 -40.30 -12.72 15.16
C PHE A 8 -39.67 -12.62 13.76
N LEU A 9 -40.48 -12.43 12.71
CA LEU A 9 -40.00 -12.23 11.34
C LEU A 9 -39.23 -10.91 11.18
N LEU A 10 -39.66 -9.85 11.87
CA LEU A 10 -39.01 -8.55 11.83
C LEU A 10 -37.63 -8.59 12.51
N GLU A 11 -37.52 -9.28 13.65
CA GLU A 11 -36.24 -9.49 14.35
C GLU A 11 -35.24 -10.25 13.47
N HIS A 12 -35.66 -11.36 12.86
CA HIS A 12 -34.78 -12.14 11.96
C HIS A 12 -34.38 -11.33 10.71
N ALA A 13 -35.28 -10.54 10.15
CA ALA A 13 -34.96 -9.68 9.02
C ALA A 13 -33.94 -8.60 9.39
N MET A 14 -34.03 -8.03 10.59
CA MET A 14 -33.08 -7.04 11.10
C MET A 14 -31.70 -7.66 11.36
N GLU A 15 -31.63 -8.88 11.91
CA GLU A 15 -30.36 -9.60 12.08
C GLU A 15 -29.67 -9.88 10.74
N ILE A 16 -30.43 -10.33 9.73
CA ILE A 16 -29.90 -10.55 8.38
C ILE A 16 -29.37 -9.23 7.79
N LEU A 17 -30.10 -8.13 7.96
CA LEU A 17 -29.66 -6.81 7.48
C LEU A 17 -28.37 -6.36 8.16
N MET A 18 -28.26 -6.54 9.48
CA MET A 18 -27.06 -6.22 10.26
C MET A 18 -25.87 -7.07 9.81
N ALA A 19 -26.07 -8.37 9.60
CA ALA A 19 -25.04 -9.28 9.11
C ALA A 19 -24.54 -8.89 7.71
N LEU A 20 -25.45 -8.54 6.79
CA LEU A 20 -25.08 -8.03 5.47
C LEU A 20 -24.29 -6.72 5.58
N GLY A 21 -24.71 -5.81 6.46
CA GLY A 21 -23.99 -4.57 6.74
C GLY A 21 -22.56 -4.81 7.24
N GLN A 22 -22.37 -5.79 8.13
CA GLN A 22 -21.05 -6.20 8.63
C GLN A 22 -20.16 -6.76 7.52
N VAL A 23 -20.70 -7.59 6.63
CA VAL A 23 -19.94 -8.14 5.49
C VAL A 23 -19.49 -7.01 4.56
N VAL A 24 -20.36 -6.07 4.25
CA VAL A 24 -20.02 -4.91 3.39
C VAL A 24 -18.95 -4.04 4.06
N LEU A 25 -19.09 -3.76 5.35
CA LEU A 25 -18.09 -2.99 6.11
C LEU A 25 -16.73 -3.70 6.14
N ALA A 26 -16.71 -5.02 6.36
CA ALA A 26 -15.48 -5.81 6.35
C ALA A 26 -14.79 -5.75 4.98
N MET A 27 -15.53 -5.93 3.89
CA MET A 27 -15.00 -5.83 2.53
C MET A 27 -14.43 -4.44 2.24
N PHE A 28 -15.11 -3.37 2.69
CA PHE A 28 -14.62 -2.01 2.56
C PHE A 28 -13.32 -1.77 3.34
N LEU A 29 -13.24 -2.24 4.59
CA LEU A 29 -12.02 -2.13 5.40
C LEU A 29 -10.84 -2.90 4.80
N ILE A 30 -11.09 -4.08 4.23
CA ILE A 30 -10.07 -4.85 3.51
C ILE A 30 -9.57 -4.06 2.29
N ALA A 31 -10.48 -3.51 1.48
CA ALA A 31 -10.11 -2.72 0.31
C ALA A 31 -9.30 -1.47 0.69
N LEU A 32 -9.70 -0.76 1.76
CA LEU A 32 -8.94 0.36 2.30
C LEU A 32 -7.57 -0.05 2.81
N GLY A 33 -7.47 -1.17 3.54
CA GLY A 33 -6.21 -1.68 4.07
C GLY A 33 -5.23 -2.05 2.96
N LEU A 34 -5.70 -2.75 1.91
CA LEU A 34 -4.88 -3.08 0.74
C LEU A 34 -4.45 -1.82 -0.02
N GLY A 35 -5.36 -0.86 -0.21
CA GLY A 35 -5.04 0.41 -0.87
C GLY A 35 -3.98 1.21 -0.11
N LEU A 36 -4.14 1.34 1.22
CA LEU A 36 -3.17 2.02 2.08
C LEU A 36 -1.83 1.31 2.09
N PHE A 37 -1.80 -0.03 2.13
CA PHE A 37 -0.57 -0.80 2.09
C PHE A 37 0.22 -0.53 0.80
N ILE A 38 -0.44 -0.57 -0.36
CA ILE A 38 0.21 -0.27 -1.64
C ILE A 38 0.74 1.17 -1.65
N LEU A 39 -0.05 2.13 -1.17
CA LEU A 39 0.37 3.53 -1.09
C LEU A 39 1.63 3.70 -0.23
N ILE A 40 1.69 3.06 0.94
CA ILE A 40 2.87 3.09 1.82
C ILE A 40 4.09 2.50 1.12
N VAL A 41 3.95 1.35 0.46
CA VAL A 41 5.06 0.70 -0.27
C VAL A 41 5.58 1.61 -1.38
N LEU A 42 4.68 2.25 -2.14
CA LEU A 42 5.07 3.20 -3.18
C LEU A 42 5.80 4.40 -2.60
N LEU A 43 5.23 5.05 -1.57
CA LEU A 43 5.85 6.20 -0.91
C LEU A 43 7.23 5.84 -0.35
N TYR A 44 7.35 4.69 0.30
CA TYR A 44 8.64 4.21 0.82
C TYR A 44 9.65 4.03 -0.31
N SER A 45 9.26 3.39 -1.42
CA SER A 45 10.11 3.20 -2.60
C SER A 45 10.55 4.52 -3.24
N PHE A 46 9.69 5.54 -3.24
CA PHE A 46 10.04 6.89 -3.69
C PHE A 46 11.04 7.57 -2.75
N ILE A 47 10.85 7.46 -1.43
CA ILE A 47 11.69 8.13 -0.42
C ILE A 47 13.08 7.48 -0.33
N THR A 48 13.14 6.15 -0.22
CA THR A 48 14.43 5.44 -0.11
C THR A 48 15.20 5.42 -1.43
N GLY A 49 14.52 5.73 -2.52
CA GLY A 49 15.05 5.55 -3.87
C GLY A 49 15.16 4.07 -4.22
N SER A 50 15.31 3.80 -5.52
CA SER A 50 15.57 2.44 -6.00
C SER A 50 17.00 2.04 -5.64
N SER A 51 17.18 0.82 -5.13
CA SER A 51 18.52 0.21 -4.96
C SER A 51 19.18 -0.16 -6.29
N VAL A 52 18.50 0.04 -7.43
CA VAL A 52 19.06 -0.16 -8.76
C VAL A 52 19.95 1.04 -9.10
N ASP A 53 21.20 0.76 -9.48
CA ASP A 53 22.13 1.80 -9.87
C ASP A 53 21.53 2.61 -11.04
N PRO A 54 21.45 3.95 -10.95
CA PRO A 54 20.89 4.79 -12.02
C PRO A 54 21.68 4.67 -13.33
N ASP A 55 22.90 4.13 -13.29
CA ASP A 55 23.67 3.77 -14.47
C ASP A 55 23.05 2.60 -15.24
N ASP A 56 22.50 1.60 -14.55
CA ASP A 56 21.89 0.40 -15.14
C ASP A 56 20.50 0.68 -15.73
N ASN A 57 19.75 1.60 -15.12
CA ASN A 57 18.46 2.06 -15.63
C ASN A 57 18.57 3.07 -16.79
N GLY A 58 19.78 3.35 -17.28
CA GLY A 58 19.99 4.30 -18.37
C GLY A 58 19.63 5.76 -18.03
N LEU A 59 19.48 6.09 -16.74
CA LEU A 59 19.26 7.47 -16.28
C LEU A 59 20.49 8.34 -16.59
N LEU A 60 21.69 7.74 -16.55
CA LEU A 60 22.95 8.43 -16.86
C LEU A 60 23.26 8.32 -18.36
N LYS A 61 22.72 9.26 -19.16
CA LYS A 61 22.85 9.23 -20.63
C LYS A 61 24.21 9.67 -21.14
N THR A 62 24.96 10.47 -20.37
CA THR A 62 26.22 11.08 -20.82
C THR A 62 27.43 10.52 -20.05
N LYS A 63 28.59 10.44 -20.73
CA LYS A 63 29.86 9.98 -20.11
C LYS A 63 30.25 10.82 -18.88
N ALA A 64 29.96 12.12 -18.92
CA ALA A 64 30.24 13.04 -17.80
C ALA A 64 29.36 12.75 -16.57
N GLN A 65 28.09 12.39 -16.77
CA GLN A 65 27.19 11.99 -15.68
C GLN A 65 27.61 10.68 -15.04
N LYS A 66 28.04 9.69 -15.85
CA LYS A 66 28.57 8.42 -15.35
C LYS A 66 29.84 8.61 -14.53
N GLU A 67 30.75 9.48 -14.98
CA GLU A 67 31.98 9.76 -14.24
C GLU A 67 31.71 10.47 -12.90
N LYS A 68 30.81 11.47 -12.89
CA LYS A 68 30.40 12.12 -11.64
C LYS A 68 29.78 11.15 -10.64
N TRP A 69 28.90 10.25 -11.11
CA TRP A 69 28.30 9.21 -10.27
C TRP A 69 29.35 8.25 -9.67
N ARG A 70 30.35 7.84 -10.47
CA ARG A 70 31.46 7.01 -9.97
C ARG A 70 32.29 7.71 -8.90
N GLN A 71 32.58 9.00 -9.08
CA GLN A 71 33.30 9.80 -8.09
C GLN A 71 32.49 9.99 -6.79
N GLU A 72 31.17 10.20 -6.89
CA GLU A 72 30.27 10.28 -5.72
C GLU A 72 30.14 8.95 -4.97
N LYS A 73 30.15 7.81 -5.67
CA LYS A 73 30.20 6.48 -5.04
C LYS A 73 31.53 6.23 -4.33
N LEU A 74 32.64 6.58 -4.98
CA LEU A 74 34.00 6.44 -4.41
C LEU A 74 34.20 7.34 -3.18
N SER A 75 33.66 8.56 -3.18
CA SER A 75 33.78 9.47 -2.03
C SER A 75 32.95 8.99 -0.84
N LYS A 76 31.76 8.43 -1.06
CA LYS A 76 30.94 7.81 0.00
C LYS A 76 31.61 6.59 0.64
N HIS A 77 32.31 5.77 -0.14
CA HIS A 77 33.06 4.62 0.40
C HIS A 77 34.38 4.98 1.08
N LYS A 78 34.97 6.14 0.78
CA LYS A 78 36.20 6.62 1.46
C LYS A 78 35.96 7.16 2.88
N ILE A 79 34.71 7.29 3.33
CA ILE A 79 34.36 7.78 4.67
C ILE A 79 34.25 6.62 5.69
N GLU A 80 34.47 5.37 5.28
CA GLU A 80 34.63 4.25 6.21
C GLU A 80 36.12 3.97 6.47
N LEU A 81 36.74 4.77 7.36
CA LEU A 81 37.91 4.35 8.14
C LEU A 81 37.85 4.93 9.56
#